data_AF-A0A444VJT9-F1
#
_entry.id   AF-A0A444VJT9-F1
#
_cell.length_a   1.000
_cell.length_b   1.000
_cell.length_c   1.000
_cell.angle_alpha   90.00
_cell.angle_beta   90.00
_cell.angle_gamma   90.00
#
_symmetry.space_group_name_H-M   'P 1'
#
loop_
_entity.id
_entity.type
_entity.pdbx_description
1 polymer ?
#
loop_
_entity_poly.entity_id
_entity_poly.type
_entity_poly.pdbx_seq_one_letter_code
_entity_poly.pdbx_strand_id
1 'polypeptide(L)'
;MKTIIFGALMGLFGGLAVFLSISLHWPGWVLFLAWVCFYLYGKSAKKALNIYLQITLGIVLAVLIELVGGFLIGAIGGLGLYVAIFFFIGSLAFLIKIKGLHDLTAWFIGLVVFFGVEPESTPIEIAHQLLLPMAAGFAFGIVVDMIVMKYVFGTGNTQGSHHG
;
A
#
# COMPACT_ATOMS: atom_id res chain seq x y z
N MET A 1 -20.67 -25.15 0.42
CA MET A 1 -20.15 -25.02 -0.96
C MET A 1 -19.52 -23.65 -1.23
N LYS A 2 -20.22 -22.53 -1.01
CA LYS A 2 -19.68 -21.16 -1.23
C LYS A 2 -18.32 -20.89 -0.54
N THR A 3 -18.16 -21.34 0.71
CA THR A 3 -16.91 -21.19 1.46
C THR A 3 -15.74 -21.96 0.85
N ILE A 4 -15.98 -23.14 0.28
CA ILE A 4 -14.94 -23.94 -0.38
C ILE A 4 -14.48 -23.24 -1.66
N ILE A 5 -15.42 -22.72 -2.45
CA ILE A 5 -15.11 -21.97 -3.67
C ILE A 5 -14.33 -20.70 -3.33
N PHE A 6 -14.77 -19.95 -2.30
CA PHE A 6 -14.06 -18.77 -1.83
C PHE A 6 -12.63 -19.11 -1.38
N GLY A 7 -12.46 -20.14 -0.54
CA GLY A 7 -11.14 -20.59 -0.09
C GLY A 7 -10.24 -21.03 -1.25
N ALA A 8 -10.78 -21.76 -2.22
CA ALA A 8 -10.05 -22.18 -3.42
C ALA A 8 -9.60 -20.97 -4.26
N LEU A 9 -10.45 -19.96 -4.44
CA LEU A 9 -10.09 -18.72 -5.13
C LEU A 9 -9.00 -17.95 -4.37
N MET A 10 -9.17 -17.74 -3.06
CA MET A 10 -8.17 -17.06 -2.23
C MET A 10 -6.83 -17.78 -2.27
N GLY A 11 -6.83 -19.11 -2.17
CA GLY A 11 -5.62 -19.93 -2.27
C GLY A 11 -4.96 -19.84 -3.65
N LEU A 12 -5.73 -19.92 -4.73
CA LEU A 12 -5.23 -19.80 -6.10
C LEU A 12 -4.55 -18.45 -6.33
N PHE A 13 -5.22 -17.35 -5.99
CA PHE A 13 -4.67 -16.00 -6.17
C PHE A 13 -3.53 -15.70 -5.19
N GLY A 14 -3.56 -16.27 -3.98
CA GLY A 14 -2.43 -16.24 -3.06
C GLY A 14 -1.19 -16.93 -3.64
N GLY A 15 -1.37 -18.13 -4.21
CA GLY A 15 -0.29 -18.85 -4.89
C GLY A 15 0.26 -18.10 -6.10
N LEU A 16 -0.62 -17.51 -6.92
CA LEU A 16 -0.22 -16.67 -8.06
C LEU A 16 0.54 -15.42 -7.62
N ALA A 17 0.12 -14.76 -6.53
CA ALA A 17 0.81 -13.61 -5.97
C ALA A 17 2.22 -13.96 -5.50
N VAL A 18 2.39 -15.08 -4.79
CA VAL A 18 3.72 -15.59 -4.38
C VAL A 18 4.58 -15.92 -5.60
N PHE A 19 4.03 -16.66 -6.57
CA PHE A 19 4.74 -17.03 -7.79
C PHE A 19 5.23 -15.79 -8.56
N LEU A 20 4.38 -14.78 -8.70
CA LEU A 20 4.72 -13.52 -9.37
C LEU A 20 5.81 -12.75 -8.60
N SER A 21 5.67 -12.66 -7.28
CA SER A 21 6.67 -12.00 -6.43
C SER A 21 8.03 -12.67 -6.52
N ILE A 22 8.09 -14.00 -6.49
CA ILE A 22 9.35 -14.73 -6.64
C ILE A 22 9.94 -14.54 -8.04
N SER A 23 9.12 -14.64 -9.09
CA SER A 23 9.58 -14.55 -10.48
C SER A 23 10.11 -13.17 -10.84
N LEU A 24 9.55 -12.11 -10.25
CA LEU A 24 9.95 -10.72 -10.48
C LEU A 24 10.87 -10.18 -9.38
N HIS A 25 11.30 -11.02 -8.43
CA HIS A 25 12.11 -10.62 -7.28
C HIS A 25 11.51 -9.46 -6.47
N TRP A 26 10.18 -9.41 -6.36
CA TRP A 26 9.49 -8.42 -5.55
C TRP A 26 9.40 -8.85 -4.09
N PRO A 27 9.40 -7.91 -3.13
CA PRO A 27 9.03 -8.19 -1.75
C PRO A 27 7.58 -8.67 -1.68
N GLY A 28 7.37 -9.97 -1.51
CA GLY A 28 6.02 -10.56 -1.56
C GLY A 28 5.07 -9.98 -0.52
N TRP A 29 5.59 -9.62 0.65
CA TRP A 29 4.80 -9.01 1.72
C TRP A 29 4.24 -7.63 1.33
N VAL A 30 4.92 -6.85 0.47
CA VAL A 30 4.43 -5.55 -0.02
C VAL A 30 3.20 -5.75 -0.91
N LEU A 31 3.25 -6.75 -1.80
CA LEU A 31 2.11 -7.13 -2.63
C LEU A 31 0.93 -7.58 -1.76
N PHE A 32 1.16 -8.46 -0.78
CA PHE A 32 0.12 -8.91 0.13
C PHE A 32 -0.46 -7.77 0.97
N LEU A 33 0.38 -6.88 1.49
CA LEU A 33 -0.06 -5.74 2.26
C LEU A 33 -0.97 -4.83 1.43
N ALA A 34 -0.62 -4.57 0.18
CA ALA A 34 -1.46 -3.79 -0.74
C ALA A 34 -2.80 -4.47 -1.04
N TRP A 35 -2.80 -5.79 -1.24
CA TRP A 35 -4.02 -6.58 -1.39
C TRP A 35 -4.90 -6.50 -0.12
N VAL A 36 -4.31 -6.60 1.07
CA VAL A 36 -5.04 -6.44 2.34
C VAL A 36 -5.60 -5.02 2.47
N CYS A 37 -4.83 -3.99 2.12
CA CYS A 37 -5.28 -2.59 2.15
C CYS A 37 -6.53 -2.38 1.29
N PHE A 38 -6.60 -3.00 0.11
CA PHE A 38 -7.81 -2.96 -0.72
C PHE A 38 -9.05 -3.45 0.04
N TYR A 39 -8.95 -4.54 0.81
CA TYR A 39 -10.07 -5.04 1.59
C TYR A 39 -10.38 -4.19 2.83
N LEU A 40 -9.36 -3.59 3.46
CA LEU A 40 -9.54 -2.75 4.65
C LEU A 40 -10.25 -1.42 4.35
N TYR A 41 -9.89 -0.76 3.24
CA TYR A 41 -10.39 0.57 2.91
C TYR A 41 -11.62 0.59 1.99
N GLY A 42 -12.07 -0.59 1.59
CA GLY A 42 -13.29 -0.81 0.85
C GLY A 42 -13.08 -1.01 -0.66
N LYS A 43 -13.98 -1.80 -1.23
CA LYS A 43 -13.89 -2.40 -2.57
C LYS A 43 -14.24 -1.47 -3.73
N SER A 44 -14.16 -0.16 -3.53
CA SER A 44 -14.41 0.82 -4.60
C SER A 44 -13.09 1.18 -5.28
N ALA A 45 -13.02 1.04 -6.60
CA ALA A 45 -11.82 1.38 -7.38
C ALA A 45 -11.33 2.81 -7.12
N LYS A 46 -12.25 3.76 -6.91
CA LYS A 46 -11.91 5.15 -6.56
C LYS A 46 -11.27 5.26 -5.18
N LYS A 47 -11.80 4.54 -4.18
CA LYS A 47 -11.21 4.51 -2.84
C LYS A 47 -9.84 3.82 -2.87
N ALA A 48 -9.74 2.67 -3.55
CA ALA A 48 -8.49 1.94 -3.72
C ALA A 48 -7.39 2.81 -4.33
N LEU A 49 -7.71 3.56 -5.40
CA LEU A 49 -6.76 4.49 -6.02
C LEU A 49 -6.36 5.62 -5.05
N ASN A 50 -7.31 6.20 -4.31
CA ASN A 50 -6.98 7.24 -3.32
C ASN A 50 -6.07 6.71 -2.19
N ILE A 51 -6.26 5.47 -1.75
CA ILE A 51 -5.41 4.86 -0.73
C ILE A 51 -4.04 4.52 -1.31
N TYR A 52 -3.98 3.95 -2.52
CA TYR A 52 -2.73 3.71 -3.23
C TYR A 52 -1.90 5.00 -3.36
N LEU A 53 -2.54 6.12 -3.70
CA LEU A 53 -1.89 7.43 -3.78
C LEU A 53 -1.35 7.89 -2.42
N GLN A 54 -2.10 7.70 -1.34
CA GLN A 54 -1.65 8.06 0.01
C GLN A 54 -0.48 7.20 0.50
N ILE A 55 -0.50 5.89 0.21
CA ILE A 55 0.64 5.00 0.51
C ILE A 55 1.86 5.42 -0.31
N THR A 56 1.67 5.73 -1.60
CA THR A 56 2.74 6.24 -2.47
C THR A 56 3.33 7.54 -1.95
N LEU A 57 2.50 8.48 -1.49
CA LEU A 57 2.99 9.71 -0.88
C LEU A 57 3.68 9.47 0.47
N GLY A 58 3.24 8.46 1.24
CA GLY A 58 3.96 7.98 2.42
C GLY A 58 5.37 7.46 2.09
N ILE A 59 5.53 6.72 0.99
CA ILE A 59 6.85 6.30 0.48
C ILE A 59 7.70 7.52 0.12
N VAL A 60 7.14 8.50 -0.59
CA VAL A 60 7.84 9.75 -0.92
C VAL A 60 8.28 10.48 0.36
N LEU A 61 7.43 10.53 1.38
CA LEU A 61 7.76 11.12 2.66
C LEU A 61 8.93 10.38 3.35
N ALA A 62 8.98 9.04 3.25
CA ALA A 62 10.06 8.24 3.80
C ALA A 62 11.40 8.53 3.09
N VAL A 63 11.38 8.62 1.76
CA VAL A 63 12.56 9.02 0.97
C VAL A 63 13.06 10.40 1.39
N LEU A 64 12.15 11.36 1.60
CA LEU A 64 12.53 12.69 2.07
C LEU A 64 13.14 12.66 3.49
N ILE A 65 12.62 11.81 4.37
CA ILE A 65 13.19 11.59 5.71
C ILE A 65 14.62 11.06 5.61
N GLU A 66 14.87 10.06 4.75
CA GLU A 66 16.21 9.48 4.58
C GLU A 66 17.20 10.50 4.01
N LEU A 67 16.81 11.22 2.95
CA LEU A 67 17.65 12.23 2.30
C LEU A 67 18.00 13.39 3.24
N VAL A 68 16.99 13.96 3.90
CA VAL A 68 17.20 15.09 4.82
C VAL A 68 17.89 14.62 6.10
N GLY A 69 17.58 13.43 6.59
CA GLY A 69 18.26 12.80 7.72
C GLY A 69 19.75 12.60 7.45
N GLY A 70 20.10 12.04 6.29
CA GLY A 70 21.48 11.88 5.82
C GLY A 70 22.23 13.21 5.73
N PHE A 71 21.58 14.25 5.18
CA PHE A 71 22.14 15.60 5.14
C PHE A 71 22.38 16.18 6.56
N LEU A 72 21.40 16.04 7.45
CA LEU A 72 21.49 16.53 8.84
C LEU A 72 22.53 15.78 9.67
N ILE A 73 22.83 14.51 9.36
CA ILE A 73 23.91 13.77 10.02
C ILE A 73 25.25 14.51 9.87
N GLY A 74 25.50 15.13 8.70
CA GLY A 74 26.68 15.95 8.48
C GLY A 74 26.74 17.22 9.35
N ALA A 75 25.60 17.73 9.81
CA ALA A 75 25.51 18.98 10.58
C ALA A 75 25.40 18.76 12.09
N ILE A 76 24.57 17.81 12.53
CA ILE A 76 24.21 17.59 13.95
C ILE A 76 24.44 16.14 14.40
N GLY A 77 25.19 15.35 13.63
CA GLY A 77 25.54 13.98 13.96
C GLY A 77 24.34 13.04 14.00
N GLY A 78 24.38 12.02 14.86
CA GLY A 78 23.35 10.99 14.95
C GLY A 78 21.92 11.48 15.23
N LEU A 79 21.75 12.75 15.65
CA LEU A 79 20.43 13.38 15.82
C LEU A 79 19.74 13.72 14.49
N GLY A 80 20.47 13.75 13.38
CA GLY A 80 19.96 14.21 12.09
C GLY A 80 18.72 13.46 11.60
N LEU A 81 18.74 12.13 11.69
CA LEU A 81 17.60 11.30 11.29
C LEU A 81 16.37 11.55 12.17
N TYR A 82 16.53 11.64 13.49
CA TYR A 82 15.42 11.89 14.42
C TYR A 82 14.78 13.26 14.19
N VAL A 83 15.58 14.27 13.87
CA VAL A 83 15.10 15.62 13.52
C VAL A 83 14.32 15.58 12.22
N ALA A 84 14.81 14.88 11.19
CA ALA A 84 14.07 14.72 9.93
C ALA A 84 12.72 14.03 10.16
N ILE A 85 12.70 12.93 10.91
CA ILE A 85 11.47 12.20 11.28
C ILE A 85 10.49 13.15 11.99
N PHE A 86 10.96 13.91 12.98
CA PHE A 86 10.12 14.86 13.73
C PHE A 86 9.42 15.86 12.80
N PHE A 87 10.15 16.48 11.88
CA PHE A 87 9.58 17.47 10.97
C PHE A 87 8.63 16.84 9.95
N PHE A 88 9.00 15.72 9.33
CA PHE A 88 8.17 15.11 8.28
C PHE A 88 6.94 14.41 8.85
N ILE A 89 7.05 13.66 9.95
CA ILE A 89 5.87 13.10 10.61
C ILE A 89 5.02 14.22 11.22
N GLY A 90 5.63 15.25 11.81
CA GLY A 90 4.91 16.43 12.28
C GLY A 90 4.13 17.14 11.16
N SER A 91 4.68 17.16 9.95
CA SER A 91 4.01 17.74 8.78
C SER A 91 2.74 17.00 8.37
N LEU A 92 2.59 15.71 8.72
CA LEU A 92 1.39 14.92 8.42
C LEU A 92 0.15 15.53 9.06
N ALA A 93 0.25 16.17 10.22
CA ALA A 93 -0.87 16.87 10.88
C ALA A 93 -1.50 17.96 9.98
N PHE A 94 -0.75 18.48 9.02
CA PHE A 94 -1.22 19.45 8.03
C PHE A 94 -1.63 18.76 6.73
N LEU A 95 -0.85 17.78 6.25
CA LEU A 95 -1.12 17.06 5.00
C LEU A 95 -2.46 16.31 5.02
N ILE A 96 -2.83 15.71 6.16
CA ILE A 96 -4.11 14.99 6.28
C ILE A 96 -5.35 15.89 6.18
N LYS A 97 -5.18 17.22 6.25
CA LYS A 97 -6.29 18.18 6.06
C LYS A 97 -6.62 18.37 4.58
N ILE A 98 -5.78 17.90 3.65
CA ILE A 98 -6.02 17.99 2.22
C ILE A 98 -7.12 16.99 1.83
N LYS A 99 -8.14 17.48 1.13
CA LYS A 99 -9.28 16.65 0.68
C LYS A 99 -8.76 15.48 -0.18
N GLY A 100 -9.02 14.26 0.29
CA GLY A 100 -8.61 13.02 -0.38
C GLY A 100 -7.29 12.41 0.12
N LEU A 101 -6.57 13.09 1.02
CA LEU A 101 -5.30 12.62 1.61
C LEU A 101 -5.36 12.47 3.14
N HIS A 102 -6.56 12.23 3.67
CA HIS A 102 -6.87 12.31 5.10
C HIS A 102 -6.60 11.01 5.88
N ASP A 103 -6.26 9.93 5.20
CA ASP A 103 -6.06 8.61 5.80
C ASP A 103 -4.65 8.49 6.35
N LEU A 104 -4.47 8.91 7.60
CA LEU A 104 -3.18 8.87 8.28
C LEU A 104 -2.56 7.46 8.27
N THR A 105 -3.38 6.41 8.38
CA THR A 105 -2.91 5.03 8.37
C THR A 105 -2.30 4.65 7.01
N ALA A 106 -2.88 5.10 5.90
CA ALA A 106 -2.31 4.87 4.56
C ALA A 106 -0.93 5.55 4.40
N TRP A 107 -0.76 6.76 4.93
CA TRP A 107 0.56 7.44 4.95
C TRP A 107 1.60 6.63 5.73
N PHE A 108 1.25 6.15 6.93
CA PHE A 108 2.15 5.33 7.74
C PHE A 108 2.44 3.98 7.10
N ILE A 109 1.49 3.37 6.40
CA ILE A 109 1.75 2.15 5.62
C ILE A 109 2.84 2.43 4.56
N GLY A 110 2.81 3.57 3.90
CA GLY A 110 3.88 3.97 2.97
C GLY A 110 5.25 4.07 3.63
N LEU A 111 5.32 4.70 4.81
CA LEU A 111 6.54 4.77 5.61
C LEU A 111 7.05 3.37 6.00
N VAL A 112 6.16 2.50 6.49
CA VAL A 112 6.49 1.12 6.89
C VAL A 112 6.93 0.28 5.70
N VAL A 113 6.31 0.46 4.53
CA VAL A 113 6.71 -0.23 3.29
C VAL A 113 8.14 0.15 2.91
N PHE A 114 8.46 1.44 2.90
CA PHE A 114 9.78 1.92 2.54
C PHE A 114 10.86 1.44 3.53
N PHE A 115 10.68 1.72 4.83
CA PHE A 115 11.65 1.33 5.86
C PHE A 115 11.71 -0.17 6.13
N GLY A 116 10.67 -0.94 5.78
CA GLY A 116 10.65 -2.39 5.95
C GLY A 116 11.35 -3.14 4.81
N VAL A 117 11.36 -2.57 3.60
CA VAL A 117 12.10 -3.14 2.47
C VAL A 117 13.55 -2.64 2.45
N GLU A 118 13.77 -1.40 2.87
CA GLU A 118 15.08 -0.71 2.77
C GLU A 118 15.64 -0.77 1.33
N PRO A 119 14.87 -0.32 0.32
CA PRO A 119 15.36 -0.33 -1.04
C PRO A 119 16.53 0.66 -1.18
N GLU A 120 17.38 0.45 -2.17
CA GLU A 120 18.32 1.49 -2.54
C GLU A 120 17.54 2.77 -2.92
N SER A 121 18.06 3.92 -2.51
CA SER A 121 17.45 5.25 -2.74
C SER A 121 17.42 5.69 -4.23
N THR A 122 17.57 4.75 -5.17
CA THR A 122 17.42 5.01 -6.60
C THR A 122 15.94 4.93 -7.00
N PRO A 123 15.45 5.82 -7.90
CA PRO A 123 14.05 5.79 -8.32
C PRO A 123 13.60 4.47 -8.95
N ILE A 124 14.53 3.76 -9.59
CA ILE A 124 14.27 2.49 -10.27
C ILE A 124 13.99 1.39 -9.23
N GLU A 125 14.81 1.30 -8.19
CA GLU A 125 14.62 0.30 -7.14
C GLU A 125 13.35 0.57 -6.31
N ILE A 126 13.07 1.84 -5.99
CA ILE A 126 11.81 2.22 -5.33
C ILE A 126 10.59 1.82 -6.18
N ALA A 127 10.63 2.08 -7.49
CA ALA A 127 9.55 1.70 -8.37
C ALA A 127 9.41 0.17 -8.45
N HIS A 128 10.52 -0.54 -8.65
CA HIS A 128 10.55 -1.98 -8.83
C HIS A 128 10.14 -2.74 -7.57
N GLN A 129 10.69 -2.39 -6.41
CA GLN A 129 10.48 -3.12 -5.16
C GLN A 129 9.25 -2.67 -4.38
N LEU A 130 8.76 -1.44 -4.59
CA LEU A 130 7.61 -0.92 -3.82
C LEU A 130 6.39 -0.64 -4.71
N LEU A 131 6.52 0.23 -5.72
CA LEU A 131 5.37 0.74 -6.46
C LEU A 131 4.69 -0.32 -7.33
N LEU A 132 5.49 -1.14 -8.03
CA LEU A 132 5.00 -2.23 -8.87
C LEU A 132 4.32 -3.36 -8.06
N PRO A 133 4.95 -3.95 -7.03
CA PRO A 133 4.27 -4.96 -6.21
C PRO A 133 3.05 -4.41 -5.49
N MET A 134 3.07 -3.16 -5.04
CA MET A 134 1.89 -2.52 -4.47
C MET A 134 0.76 -2.39 -5.50
N ALA A 135 1.06 -1.92 -6.72
CA ALA A 135 0.07 -1.81 -7.79
C ALA A 135 -0.50 -3.19 -8.15
N ALA A 136 0.36 -4.21 -8.23
CA ALA A 136 -0.05 -5.59 -8.42
C ALA A 136 -0.99 -6.04 -7.29
N GLY A 137 -0.65 -5.80 -6.02
CA GLY A 137 -1.48 -6.19 -4.87
C GLY A 137 -2.88 -5.58 -4.91
N PHE A 138 -3.01 -4.29 -5.25
CA PHE A 138 -4.32 -3.66 -5.47
C PHE A 138 -5.06 -4.27 -6.67
N ALA A 139 -4.37 -4.57 -7.78
CA ALA A 139 -4.97 -5.23 -8.94
C ALA A 139 -5.48 -6.64 -8.60
N PHE A 140 -4.71 -7.42 -7.84
CA PHE A 140 -5.13 -8.71 -7.30
C PHE A 140 -6.38 -8.55 -6.43
N GLY A 141 -6.40 -7.58 -5.52
CA GLY A 141 -7.58 -7.27 -4.70
C GLY A 141 -8.84 -7.03 -5.53
N ILE A 142 -8.74 -6.18 -6.55
CA ILE A 142 -9.85 -5.85 -7.44
C ILE A 142 -10.31 -7.09 -8.22
N VAL A 143 -9.39 -7.83 -8.84
CA VAL A 143 -9.70 -9.02 -9.66
C VAL A 143 -10.34 -10.12 -8.82
N VAL A 144 -9.77 -10.41 -7.65
CA VAL A 144 -10.30 -11.43 -6.74
C VAL A 144 -11.68 -11.05 -6.27
N ASP A 145 -11.88 -9.79 -5.87
CA ASP A 145 -13.20 -9.34 -5.44
C ASP A 145 -14.26 -9.45 -6.53
N MET A 146 -13.94 -9.05 -7.77
CA MET A 146 -14.86 -9.19 -8.91
C MET A 146 -15.24 -10.65 -9.16
N ILE A 147 -14.27 -11.57 -9.13
CA ILE A 147 -14.51 -12.99 -9.34
C ILE A 147 -15.34 -13.57 -8.19
N VAL A 148 -14.99 -13.25 -6.95
CA VAL A 148 -15.71 -13.72 -5.76
C VAL A 148 -17.16 -13.22 -5.79
N MET A 149 -17.40 -11.95 -6.10
CA MET A 149 -18.76 -11.41 -6.22
C MET A 149 -19.57 -12.13 -7.30
N LYS A 150 -18.96 -12.39 -8.46
CA LYS A 150 -19.62 -13.07 -9.58
C LYS A 150 -19.95 -14.53 -9.29
N TYR A 151 -18.99 -15.30 -8.76
CA TYR A 151 -19.10 -16.77 -8.68
C TYR A 151 -19.49 -17.31 -7.31
N VAL A 152 -19.25 -16.57 -6.23
CA VAL A 152 -19.58 -17.03 -4.86
C VAL A 152 -20.92 -16.46 -4.40
N PHE A 153 -21.13 -15.17 -4.64
CA PHE A 153 -22.33 -14.48 -4.18
C PHE A 153 -23.43 -14.44 -5.24
N GLY A 154 -23.08 -14.53 -6.53
CA GLY A 154 -24.01 -14.41 -7.64
C GLY A 154 -24.47 -12.95 -7.74
N THR A 155 -24.33 -12.33 -8.90
CA THR A 155 -24.77 -10.94 -9.10
C THR A 155 -26.30 -10.84 -8.98
N GLY A 156 -26.77 -10.65 -7.75
CA GLY A 156 -28.15 -10.39 -7.38
C GLY A 156 -28.19 -9.27 -6.34
N ASN A 157 -28.29 -8.04 -6.84
CA ASN A 157 -28.74 -6.84 -6.14
C ASN A 157 -27.84 -6.27 -5.01
N THR A 158 -27.13 -5.17 -5.31
CA THR A 158 -27.09 -3.91 -4.51
C THR A 158 -25.96 -2.97 -4.99
N GLN A 159 -26.21 -2.25 -6.08
CA GLN A 159 -25.94 -0.81 -6.04
C GLN A 159 -27.10 -0.20 -5.23
N GLY A 160 -26.96 -0.14 -3.91
CA GLY A 160 -28.00 0.42 -3.05
C GLY A 160 -27.74 0.11 -1.57
N SER A 161 -27.66 1.19 -0.79
CA SER A 161 -27.69 1.25 0.68
C SER A 161 -26.52 0.65 1.46
N HIS A 162 -25.66 1.55 1.98
CA HIS A 162 -25.39 1.77 3.42
C HIS A 162 -23.92 2.17 3.66
N HIS A 163 -23.69 3.48 3.81
CA HIS A 163 -23.31 4.05 5.12
C HIS A 163 -23.69 5.53 5.09
N GLY A 164 -24.59 5.89 6.02
CA GLY A 164 -24.82 7.26 6.44
C GLY A 164 -23.72 7.74 7.38
#